data_AF-A0A358CWT7-F1
#
_entry.id   AF-A0A358CWT7-F1
#
_cell.length_a   1.000
_cell.length_b   1.000
_cell.length_c   1.000
_cell.angle_alpha   90.00
_cell.angle_beta   90.00
_cell.angle_gamma   90.00
#
_symmetry.space_group_name_H-M   'P 1'
#
loop_
_entity.id
_entity.type
_entity.pdbx_description
1 polymer ?
#
loop_
_entity_poly.entity_id
_entity_poly.type
_entity_poly.pdbx_seq_one_letter_code
_entity_poly.pdbx_strand_id
1 'polypeptide(L)'
;MSDDLNKQIFKEEAYDLLGELEGALLELEEAPDDMDVVNQIFRALHTIKGSGSMFGFEDIAEFTHEVESVFDMVRNGDLEVSQKLCSLSLKSRDYIKMMLDSSDDDEVIAPELMEEILSGLKELSLGEESETEEEPVAEVEEESVTEAQEQSVSTFYIKLIAKQGVEVDEPMLENLFDELVKLGDFKVVTRPGDTPAAADAPKSWELSLVTDVPKDNVADIFFFIDVDLEVQISEEGEGPETEAAGEPVVQEEDTAAPVEPVVSEPEVEPKVEDVEPVAEKEMPTEDSDEASTLRLGEMLVKSGDISEEDVEKALKKQKPIGQILTEEGKVTPEKIEQVVKKQTQVKDREITQKRQEAMSSIRVAADKLDFLVDLVGELVIVQAQISQVVSERSDPQMTALAEELERLSDELRDSTLGIRMLPIGTSFSKFKRLVRDLSGELGKE
;
A
#
# COMPACT_ATOMS: atom_id res chain seq x y z
N MET A 1 -25.55 31.32 -23.98
CA MET A 1 -24.24 31.36 -24.66
C MET A 1 -23.11 30.88 -23.76
N SER A 2 -22.75 31.54 -22.63
CA SER A 2 -21.79 30.92 -21.67
C SER A 2 -22.36 29.67 -21.00
N ASP A 3 -23.62 29.73 -20.55
CA ASP A 3 -24.27 28.60 -19.88
C ASP A 3 -24.39 27.36 -20.77
N ASP A 4 -24.84 27.53 -22.02
CA ASP A 4 -24.93 26.43 -22.99
C ASP A 4 -23.57 25.80 -23.32
N LEU A 5 -22.51 26.61 -23.36
CA LEU A 5 -21.16 26.13 -23.63
C LEU A 5 -20.63 25.33 -22.44
N ASN A 6 -20.85 25.82 -21.21
CA ASN A 6 -20.43 25.14 -19.98
C ASN A 6 -21.18 23.81 -19.80
N LYS A 7 -22.49 23.79 -20.07
CA LYS A 7 -23.28 22.55 -20.12
C LYS A 7 -22.78 21.58 -21.18
N GLN A 8 -22.38 22.08 -22.36
CA GLN A 8 -21.83 21.23 -23.41
C GLN A 8 -20.46 20.63 -23.03
N ILE A 9 -19.59 21.41 -22.40
CA ILE A 9 -18.29 20.93 -21.91
C ILE A 9 -18.49 19.82 -20.87
N PHE A 10 -19.40 20.03 -19.90
CA PHE A 10 -19.75 18.99 -18.95
C PHE A 10 -20.26 17.73 -19.62
N LYS A 11 -21.17 17.84 -20.60
CA LYS A 11 -21.68 16.67 -21.32
C LYS A 11 -20.55 15.90 -22.01
N GLU A 12 -19.64 16.59 -22.69
CA GLU A 12 -18.49 15.97 -23.35
C GLU A 12 -17.59 15.24 -22.34
N GLU A 13 -17.22 15.87 -21.23
CA GLU A 13 -16.44 15.26 -20.15
C GLU A 13 -17.16 14.06 -19.50
N ALA A 14 -18.46 14.20 -19.24
CA ALA A 14 -19.26 13.14 -18.64
C ALA A 14 -19.38 11.92 -19.57
N TYR A 15 -19.46 12.10 -20.90
CA TYR A 15 -19.44 10.94 -21.82
C TYR A 15 -18.11 10.19 -21.78
N ASP A 16 -16.98 10.90 -21.69
CA ASP A 16 -15.67 10.28 -21.59
C ASP A 16 -15.55 9.49 -20.28
N LEU A 17 -15.94 10.10 -19.15
CA LEU A 17 -15.96 9.45 -17.83
C LEU A 17 -16.92 8.25 -17.76
N LEU A 18 -18.09 8.31 -18.40
CA LEU A 18 -19.01 7.16 -18.50
C LEU A 18 -18.46 6.03 -19.37
N GLY A 19 -17.58 6.35 -20.33
CA GLY A 19 -16.83 5.34 -21.09
C GLY A 19 -15.79 4.65 -20.23
N GLU A 20 -15.01 5.42 -19.46
CA GLU A 20 -14.03 4.89 -18.51
C GLU A 20 -14.70 4.05 -17.40
N LEU A 21 -15.82 4.52 -16.86
CA LEU A 21 -16.61 3.82 -15.86
C LEU A 21 -17.12 2.47 -16.37
N GLU A 22 -17.62 2.39 -17.61
CA GLU A 22 -18.05 1.11 -18.20
C GLU A 22 -16.89 0.12 -18.33
N GLY A 23 -15.73 0.58 -18.81
CA GLY A 23 -14.54 -0.28 -18.91
C GLY A 23 -14.11 -0.82 -17.55
N ALA A 24 -14.04 0.05 -16.54
CA ALA A 24 -13.65 -0.34 -15.19
C ALA A 24 -14.67 -1.27 -14.53
N LEU A 25 -15.98 -1.06 -14.74
CA LEU A 25 -17.03 -1.95 -14.21
C LEU A 25 -16.96 -3.36 -14.81
N LEU A 26 -16.64 -3.48 -16.11
CA LEU A 26 -16.46 -4.78 -16.76
C LEU A 26 -15.18 -5.48 -16.30
N GLU A 27 -14.09 -4.73 -16.10
CA GLU A 27 -12.85 -5.25 -15.53
C GLU A 27 -13.05 -5.73 -14.09
N LEU A 28 -13.81 -4.98 -13.29
CA LEU A 28 -14.17 -5.36 -11.92
C LEU A 28 -15.04 -6.63 -11.86
N GLU A 29 -15.89 -6.87 -12.87
CA GLU A 29 -16.64 -8.12 -12.98
C GLU A 29 -15.71 -9.34 -13.22
N GLU A 30 -14.60 -9.15 -13.95
CA GLU A 30 -13.60 -10.21 -14.17
C GLU A 30 -12.63 -10.37 -12.99
N ALA A 31 -12.32 -9.28 -12.28
CA ALA A 31 -11.40 -9.22 -11.15
C ALA A 31 -12.02 -8.50 -9.92
N PRO A 32 -12.88 -9.18 -9.13
CA PRO A 32 -13.65 -8.56 -8.05
C PRO A 32 -12.81 -8.01 -6.89
N ASP A 33 -11.60 -8.55 -6.70
CA ASP A 33 -10.70 -8.17 -5.61
C ASP A 33 -9.75 -7.01 -5.99
N ASP A 34 -9.83 -6.49 -7.22
CA ASP A 34 -8.92 -5.46 -7.71
C ASP A 34 -9.33 -4.06 -7.22
N MET A 35 -8.71 -3.65 -6.12
CA MET A 35 -8.96 -2.34 -5.51
C MET A 35 -8.51 -1.16 -6.38
N ASP A 36 -7.59 -1.34 -7.33
CA ASP A 36 -7.20 -0.25 -8.23
C ASP A 36 -8.36 0.09 -9.17
N VAL A 37 -9.07 -0.94 -9.65
CA VAL A 37 -10.27 -0.80 -10.49
C VAL A 37 -11.42 -0.17 -9.70
N VAL A 38 -11.62 -0.57 -8.43
CA VAL A 38 -12.61 0.07 -7.53
C VAL A 38 -12.32 1.56 -7.35
N ASN A 39 -11.06 1.94 -7.13
CA ASN A 39 -10.65 3.34 -6.99
C ASN A 39 -10.85 4.14 -8.29
N GLN A 40 -10.63 3.52 -9.45
CA GLN A 40 -10.91 4.14 -10.75
C GLN A 40 -12.41 4.43 -10.92
N ILE A 41 -13.28 3.48 -10.57
CA ILE A 41 -14.74 3.64 -10.60
C ILE A 41 -15.18 4.79 -9.67
N PHE A 42 -14.67 4.81 -8.44
CA PHE A 42 -15.01 5.84 -7.46
C PHE A 42 -14.66 7.25 -7.97
N ARG A 43 -13.49 7.43 -8.60
CA ARG A 43 -13.07 8.73 -9.14
C ARG A 43 -13.93 9.20 -10.30
N ALA A 44 -14.31 8.29 -11.20
CA ALA A 44 -15.20 8.62 -12.31
C ALA A 44 -16.54 9.13 -11.76
N LEU A 45 -17.13 8.42 -10.79
CA LEU A 45 -18.38 8.82 -10.13
C LEU A 45 -18.23 10.15 -9.36
N HIS A 46 -17.17 10.31 -8.56
CA HIS A 46 -16.92 11.53 -7.79
C HIS A 46 -16.79 12.76 -8.69
N THR A 47 -16.09 12.61 -9.83
CA THR A 47 -15.90 13.68 -10.80
C THR A 47 -17.22 14.04 -11.48
N ILE A 48 -18.00 13.05 -11.94
CA ILE A 48 -19.33 13.27 -12.53
C ILE A 48 -20.27 13.98 -11.55
N LYS A 49 -20.26 13.60 -10.26
CA LYS A 49 -21.03 14.27 -9.21
C LYS A 49 -20.59 15.73 -9.04
N GLY A 50 -19.28 15.96 -8.90
CA GLY A 50 -18.70 17.28 -8.65
C GLY A 50 -18.95 18.26 -9.79
N SER A 51 -18.68 17.85 -11.03
CA SER A 51 -18.94 18.68 -12.20
C SER A 51 -20.44 18.84 -12.46
N GLY A 52 -21.24 17.80 -12.26
CA GLY A 52 -22.71 17.86 -12.38
C GLY A 52 -23.33 18.93 -11.48
N SER A 53 -22.95 18.97 -10.20
CA SER A 53 -23.41 20.00 -9.26
C SER A 53 -22.93 21.42 -9.64
N MET A 54 -21.73 21.54 -10.21
CA MET A 54 -21.16 22.83 -10.60
C MET A 54 -21.83 23.43 -11.85
N PHE A 55 -22.28 22.58 -12.78
CA PHE A 55 -22.87 23.01 -14.05
C PHE A 55 -24.41 22.99 -14.07
N GLY A 56 -25.05 22.78 -12.91
CA GLY A 56 -26.51 22.83 -12.75
C GLY A 56 -27.22 21.58 -13.28
N PHE A 57 -26.61 20.41 -13.11
CA PHE A 57 -27.20 19.09 -13.34
C PHE A 57 -27.41 18.39 -11.99
N GLU A 58 -28.24 18.98 -11.13
CA GLU A 58 -28.49 18.51 -9.76
C GLU A 58 -29.01 17.06 -9.73
N ASP A 59 -29.93 16.69 -10.61
CA ASP A 59 -30.50 15.33 -10.64
C ASP A 59 -29.43 14.27 -10.96
N ILE A 60 -28.48 14.60 -11.86
CA ILE A 60 -27.35 13.72 -12.19
C ILE A 60 -26.41 13.62 -11.00
N ALA A 61 -26.13 14.73 -10.33
CA ALA A 61 -25.25 14.75 -9.16
C ALA A 61 -25.84 13.94 -7.99
N GLU A 62 -27.12 14.11 -7.71
CA GLU A 62 -27.83 13.38 -6.65
C GLU A 62 -27.86 11.87 -6.93
N PHE A 63 -28.21 11.47 -8.16
CA PHE A 63 -28.19 10.05 -8.53
C PHE A 63 -26.78 9.45 -8.48
N THR A 64 -25.77 10.17 -8.98
CA THR A 64 -24.38 9.69 -8.97
C THR A 64 -23.84 9.51 -7.56
N HIS A 65 -24.26 10.35 -6.61
CA HIS A 65 -23.89 10.24 -5.20
C HIS A 65 -24.41 8.95 -4.55
N GLU A 66 -25.63 8.50 -4.88
CA GLU A 66 -26.16 7.23 -4.38
C GLU A 66 -25.32 6.03 -4.87
N VAL A 67 -24.89 6.06 -6.13
CA VAL A 67 -24.01 5.04 -6.71
C VAL A 67 -22.61 5.08 -6.08
N GLU A 68 -22.05 6.28 -5.92
CA GLU A 68 -20.74 6.51 -5.28
C GLU A 68 -20.72 5.98 -3.84
N SER A 69 -21.80 6.19 -3.08
CA SER A 69 -21.91 5.73 -1.69
C SER A 69 -21.81 4.21 -1.57
N VAL A 70 -22.37 3.46 -2.53
CA VAL A 70 -22.22 1.99 -2.55
C VAL A 70 -20.79 1.57 -2.85
N PHE A 71 -20.10 2.25 -3.77
CA PHE A 71 -18.69 1.97 -4.04
C PHE A 71 -17.75 2.42 -2.91
N ASP A 72 -18.16 3.38 -2.07
CA ASP A 72 -17.43 3.72 -0.85
C ASP A 72 -17.46 2.56 0.15
N MET A 73 -18.61 1.88 0.30
CA MET A 73 -18.73 0.67 1.12
C MET A 73 -17.84 -0.47 0.60
N VAL A 74 -17.77 -0.65 -0.73
CA VAL A 74 -16.84 -1.63 -1.34
C VAL A 74 -15.40 -1.30 -1.02
N ARG A 75 -15.02 -0.03 -1.13
CA ARG A 75 -13.67 0.45 -0.84
C ARG A 75 -13.29 0.29 0.64
N ASN A 76 -14.23 0.46 1.55
CA ASN A 76 -14.03 0.29 2.99
C ASN A 76 -14.08 -1.18 3.43
N GLY A 77 -14.44 -2.11 2.53
CA GLY A 77 -14.56 -3.53 2.82
C GLY A 77 -15.89 -3.94 3.48
N ASP A 78 -16.86 -3.03 3.54
CA ASP A 78 -18.19 -3.27 4.10
C ASP A 78 -19.11 -4.01 3.12
N LEU A 79 -18.78 -4.00 1.82
CA LEU A 79 -19.56 -4.65 0.76
C LEU A 79 -18.64 -5.39 -0.22
N GLU A 80 -18.88 -6.69 -0.43
CA GLU A 80 -18.15 -7.46 -1.44
C GLU A 80 -18.65 -7.15 -2.86
N VAL A 81 -17.72 -7.17 -3.82
CA VAL A 81 -18.06 -7.02 -5.24
C VAL A 81 -18.84 -8.26 -5.71
N SER A 82 -20.06 -8.02 -6.18
CA SER A 82 -20.93 -9.08 -6.70
C SER A 82 -21.36 -8.80 -8.14
N GLN A 83 -21.75 -9.84 -8.88
CA GLN A 83 -22.28 -9.68 -10.23
C GLN A 83 -23.55 -8.81 -10.27
N LYS A 84 -24.37 -8.85 -9.20
CA LYS A 84 -25.55 -7.98 -9.04
C LYS A 84 -25.12 -6.52 -8.91
N LEU A 85 -24.06 -6.22 -8.14
CA LEU A 85 -23.50 -4.88 -8.02
C LEU A 85 -22.99 -4.35 -9.37
N CYS A 86 -22.16 -5.11 -10.09
CA CYS A 86 -21.64 -4.69 -11.40
C CYS A 86 -22.77 -4.45 -12.40
N SER A 87 -23.78 -5.33 -12.41
CA SER A 87 -24.95 -5.19 -13.29
C SER A 87 -25.78 -3.93 -12.99
N LEU A 88 -26.03 -3.65 -11.70
CA LEU A 88 -26.75 -2.44 -11.28
C LEU A 88 -25.94 -1.16 -11.55
N SER A 89 -24.62 -1.24 -11.43
CA SER A 89 -23.72 -0.12 -11.72
C SER A 89 -23.66 0.20 -13.22
N LEU A 90 -23.64 -0.82 -14.09
CA LEU A 90 -23.76 -0.64 -15.54
C LEU A 90 -25.12 -0.04 -15.92
N LYS A 91 -26.22 -0.50 -15.30
CA LYS A 91 -27.54 0.13 -15.46
C LYS A 91 -27.54 1.59 -14.99
N SER A 92 -26.87 1.90 -13.89
CA SER A 92 -26.72 3.25 -13.35
C SER A 92 -25.98 4.16 -14.33
N ARG A 93 -24.88 3.67 -14.90
CA ARG A 93 -24.12 4.36 -15.95
C ARG A 93 -25.00 4.67 -17.16
N ASP A 94 -25.76 3.69 -17.65
CA ASP A 94 -26.66 3.87 -18.78
C ASP A 94 -27.80 4.85 -18.48
N TYR A 95 -28.29 4.87 -17.23
CA TYR A 95 -29.26 5.84 -16.76
C TYR A 95 -28.67 7.26 -16.72
N ILE A 96 -27.45 7.45 -16.21
CA ILE A 96 -26.74 8.74 -16.24
C ILE A 96 -26.58 9.23 -17.68
N LYS A 97 -26.18 8.34 -18.59
CA LYS A 97 -26.10 8.65 -20.01
C LYS A 97 -27.44 9.10 -20.59
N MET A 98 -28.53 8.43 -20.21
CA MET A 98 -29.88 8.81 -20.64
C MET A 98 -30.27 10.21 -20.16
N MET A 99 -29.94 10.54 -18.90
CA MET A 99 -30.15 11.88 -18.32
C MET A 99 -29.31 12.96 -19.03
N LEU A 100 -28.11 12.63 -19.50
CA LEU A 100 -27.27 13.55 -20.29
C LEU A 100 -27.81 13.78 -21.72
N ASP A 101 -28.35 12.74 -22.36
CA ASP A 101 -28.88 12.78 -23.72
C ASP A 101 -30.17 13.61 -23.82
N SER A 102 -30.92 13.70 -22.72
CA SER A 102 -32.11 14.55 -22.62
C SER A 102 -31.79 16.03 -22.67
N SER A 103 -32.62 16.75 -23.42
CA SER A 103 -32.46 18.18 -23.70
C SER A 103 -33.22 18.99 -22.64
N ASP A 104 -32.51 19.57 -21.67
CA ASP A 104 -32.92 20.72 -20.81
C ASP A 104 -34.40 20.81 -20.34
N ASP A 105 -35.11 19.70 -20.13
CA ASP A 105 -36.45 19.69 -19.54
C ASP A 105 -36.38 18.96 -18.19
N ASP A 106 -36.94 19.59 -17.15
CA ASP A 106 -37.10 19.09 -15.75
C ASP A 106 -38.02 17.84 -15.65
N GLU A 107 -38.04 16.99 -16.67
CA GLU A 107 -38.83 15.78 -16.71
C GLU A 107 -37.95 14.61 -16.25
N VAL A 108 -38.21 14.13 -15.03
CA VAL A 108 -37.59 12.90 -14.50
C VAL A 108 -37.81 11.77 -15.50
N ILE A 109 -36.73 11.29 -16.08
CA ILE A 109 -36.76 10.28 -17.14
C ILE A 109 -36.84 8.92 -16.51
N ALA A 110 -37.78 8.09 -16.97
CA ALA A 110 -37.91 6.70 -16.53
C ALA A 110 -37.79 6.52 -14.99
N PRO A 111 -38.67 7.16 -14.19
CA PRO A 111 -38.62 7.09 -12.73
C PRO A 111 -38.71 5.65 -12.21
N GLU A 112 -39.39 4.76 -12.95
CA GLU A 112 -39.45 3.33 -12.65
C GLU A 112 -38.06 2.66 -12.72
N LEU A 113 -37.21 3.07 -13.67
CA LEU A 113 -35.84 2.54 -13.82
C LEU A 113 -34.92 3.07 -12.71
N MET A 114 -35.05 4.36 -12.37
CA MET A 114 -34.32 4.96 -11.26
C MET A 114 -34.65 4.25 -9.94
N GLU A 115 -35.93 4.02 -9.67
CA GLU A 115 -36.41 3.33 -8.46
C GLU A 115 -35.93 1.87 -8.42
N GLU A 116 -35.96 1.15 -9.54
CA GLU A 116 -35.40 -0.21 -9.66
C GLU A 116 -33.91 -0.24 -9.27
N ILE A 117 -33.11 0.69 -9.82
CA ILE A 117 -31.68 0.75 -9.58
C ILE A 117 -31.39 1.09 -8.11
N LEU A 118 -32.02 2.13 -7.57
CA LEU A 118 -31.79 2.58 -6.20
C LEU A 118 -32.26 1.54 -5.18
N SER A 119 -33.40 0.86 -5.44
CA SER A 119 -33.85 -0.25 -4.60
C SER A 119 -32.83 -1.40 -4.62
N GLY A 120 -32.36 -1.79 -5.81
CA GLY A 120 -31.38 -2.87 -5.94
C GLY A 120 -30.05 -2.56 -5.27
N LEU A 121 -29.58 -1.31 -5.33
CA LEU A 121 -28.36 -0.84 -4.66
C LEU A 121 -28.54 -0.79 -3.13
N LYS A 122 -29.71 -0.37 -2.64
CA LYS A 122 -30.04 -0.37 -1.20
C LYS A 122 -30.17 -1.76 -0.61
N GLU A 123 -30.74 -2.71 -1.35
CA GLU A 123 -30.78 -4.12 -0.95
C GLU A 123 -29.36 -4.69 -0.76
N LEU A 124 -28.42 -4.30 -1.63
CA LEU A 124 -27.03 -4.72 -1.53
C LEU A 124 -26.33 -4.08 -0.33
N SER A 125 -26.57 -2.81 -0.04
CA SER A 125 -25.92 -2.11 1.08
C SER A 125 -26.46 -2.51 2.46
N LEU A 126 -27.74 -2.91 2.55
CA LEU A 126 -28.36 -3.34 3.81
C LEU A 126 -28.11 -4.82 4.14
N GLY A 127 -27.53 -5.59 3.21
CA GLY A 127 -27.18 -6.98 3.42
C GLY A 127 -28.39 -7.88 3.61
N GLU A 128 -29.12 -8.19 2.53
CA GLU A 128 -30.03 -9.34 2.51
C GLU A 128 -29.63 -10.37 1.44
N GLU A 129 -29.32 -11.58 1.93
CA GLU A 129 -29.45 -12.82 1.18
C GLU A 129 -30.88 -12.92 0.63
N SER A 130 -31.05 -12.64 -0.66
CA SER A 130 -32.26 -13.03 -1.38
C SER A 130 -31.99 -14.33 -2.13
N GLU A 131 -32.17 -15.47 -1.45
CA GLU A 131 -32.61 -16.70 -2.10
C GLU A 131 -34.14 -16.85 -1.96
N THR A 132 -34.83 -16.48 -3.04
CA THR A 132 -35.98 -17.16 -3.68
C THR A 132 -37.25 -17.57 -2.87
N GLU A 133 -38.39 -17.04 -3.35
CA GLU A 133 -39.75 -17.62 -3.44
C GLU A 133 -40.59 -17.90 -2.17
N GLU A 134 -41.56 -17.02 -1.87
CA GLU A 134 -43.02 -17.20 -2.12
C GLU A 134 -43.84 -16.02 -1.52
N GLU A 135 -44.60 -15.30 -2.34
CA GLU A 135 -45.70 -14.39 -1.91
C GLU A 135 -46.99 -15.19 -1.55
N PRO A 136 -48.08 -14.56 -1.05
CA PRO A 136 -48.19 -13.61 0.07
C PRO A 136 -49.36 -13.99 1.01
N VAL A 137 -49.31 -13.64 2.30
CA VAL A 137 -50.56 -13.39 3.05
C VAL A 137 -50.36 -12.19 3.97
N ALA A 138 -51.15 -11.17 3.67
CA ALA A 138 -51.31 -9.96 4.45
C ALA A 138 -51.68 -10.24 5.91
N GLU A 139 -51.02 -9.53 6.83
CA GLU A 139 -51.69 -9.00 8.00
C GLU A 139 -51.02 -7.69 8.41
N VAL A 140 -51.81 -6.62 8.31
CA VAL A 140 -51.52 -5.29 8.84
C VAL A 140 -51.87 -5.37 10.32
N GLU A 141 -50.90 -5.17 11.20
CA GLU A 141 -51.16 -4.55 12.50
C GLU A 141 -49.86 -3.97 13.06
N GLU A 142 -49.91 -2.65 13.27
CA GLU A 142 -48.94 -1.86 14.02
C GLU A 142 -48.75 -2.48 15.41
N GLU A 143 -47.52 -2.74 15.80
CA GLU A 143 -47.09 -2.51 17.17
C GLU A 143 -45.61 -2.13 17.18
N SER A 144 -45.35 -0.94 17.73
CA SER A 144 -44.01 -0.42 17.97
C SER A 144 -43.31 -1.33 18.97
N VAL A 145 -42.21 -1.95 18.55
CA VAL A 145 -41.21 -2.48 19.47
C VAL A 145 -39.90 -1.81 19.12
N THR A 146 -39.53 -0.86 19.96
CA THR A 146 -38.20 -0.25 20.01
C THR A 146 -37.23 -1.33 20.47
N GLU A 147 -36.61 -2.04 19.52
CA GLU A 147 -35.36 -2.73 19.79
C GLU A 147 -34.26 -1.67 19.81
N ALA A 148 -34.00 -1.16 21.00
CA ALA A 148 -32.73 -0.53 21.31
C ALA A 148 -31.65 -1.61 21.15
N GLN A 149 -30.94 -1.59 20.02
CA GLN A 149 -29.56 -2.06 20.01
C GLN A 149 -28.82 -1.16 21.00
N GLU A 150 -28.38 -1.73 22.12
CA GLU A 150 -27.43 -1.08 23.02
C GLU A 150 -26.20 -0.73 22.20
N GLN A 151 -26.06 0.55 21.82
CA GLN A 151 -24.78 1.08 21.37
C GLN A 151 -23.79 0.84 22.52
N SER A 152 -22.88 -0.12 22.34
CA SER A 152 -21.79 -0.34 23.28
C SER A 152 -20.82 0.81 23.15
N VAL A 153 -21.04 1.85 23.96
CA VAL A 153 -20.14 2.99 24.03
C VAL A 153 -18.90 2.57 24.82
N SER A 154 -17.74 2.54 24.15
CA SER A 154 -16.46 2.22 24.77
C SER A 154 -15.75 3.50 25.22
N THR A 155 -15.08 3.41 26.37
CA THR A 155 -14.24 4.51 26.90
C THR A 155 -12.78 4.18 26.69
N PHE A 156 -12.10 5.00 25.88
CA PHE A 156 -10.69 4.91 25.60
C PHE A 156 -9.90 5.96 26.39
N TYR A 157 -8.77 5.53 26.96
CA TYR A 157 -7.75 6.37 27.55
C TYR A 157 -6.56 6.42 26.61
N ILE A 158 -6.25 7.62 26.10
CA ILE A 158 -5.18 7.84 25.13
C ILE A 158 -4.09 8.67 25.80
N LYS A 159 -2.85 8.16 25.78
CA LYS A 159 -1.67 8.86 26.28
C LYS A 159 -0.74 9.21 25.12
N LEU A 160 -0.49 10.50 24.95
CA LEU A 160 0.44 11.05 23.97
C LEU A 160 1.74 11.44 24.67
N ILE A 161 2.88 10.96 24.20
CA ILE A 161 4.21 11.27 24.76
C ILE A 161 5.08 11.85 23.65
N ALA A 162 5.60 13.07 23.85
CA ALA A 162 6.55 13.66 22.91
C ALA A 162 7.92 12.96 22.97
N LYS A 163 8.46 12.57 21.82
CA LYS A 163 9.81 11.96 21.74
C LYS A 163 10.90 12.95 22.12
N GLN A 164 12.01 12.42 22.65
CA GLN A 164 13.10 13.22 23.21
C GLN A 164 13.74 14.14 22.16
N GLY A 165 13.71 15.45 22.39
CA GLY A 165 14.28 16.47 21.49
C GLY A 165 13.28 17.15 20.55
N VAL A 166 12.00 16.78 20.60
CA VAL A 166 10.92 17.41 19.80
C VAL A 166 10.09 18.33 20.70
N GLU A 167 9.98 19.60 20.32
CA GLU A 167 9.14 20.57 21.02
C GLU A 167 7.73 20.51 20.46
N VAL A 168 6.83 19.82 21.18
CA VAL A 168 5.40 19.73 20.85
C VAL A 168 4.63 20.68 21.75
N ASP A 169 3.79 21.52 21.15
CA ASP A 169 2.89 22.44 21.84
C ASP A 169 1.42 22.17 21.47
N GLU A 170 0.50 22.55 22.36
CA GLU A 170 -0.95 22.32 22.23
C GLU A 170 -1.56 22.80 20.89
N PRO A 171 -1.14 23.94 20.27
CA PRO A 171 -1.66 24.38 18.97
C PRO A 171 -1.34 23.41 17.82
N MET A 172 -0.27 22.62 17.93
CA MET A 172 0.08 21.61 16.93
C MET A 172 -0.82 20.37 17.02
N LEU A 173 -1.54 20.22 18.14
CA LEU A 173 -2.47 19.12 18.41
C LEU A 173 -3.93 19.54 18.28
N GLU A 174 -4.24 20.81 17.94
CA GLU A 174 -5.61 21.30 17.79
C GLU A 174 -6.38 20.52 16.73
N ASN A 175 -5.77 20.28 15.56
CA ASN A 175 -6.38 19.48 14.50
C ASN A 175 -6.70 18.05 14.97
N LEU A 176 -5.81 17.45 15.78
CA LEU A 176 -6.03 16.13 16.36
C LEU A 176 -7.21 16.13 17.34
N PHE A 177 -7.31 17.16 18.18
CA PHE A 177 -8.42 17.30 19.13
C PHE A 177 -9.75 17.54 18.41
N ASP A 178 -9.76 18.32 17.34
CA ASP A 178 -10.97 18.55 16.53
C ASP A 178 -11.48 17.26 15.88
N GLU A 179 -10.58 16.38 15.38
CA GLU A 179 -10.97 15.06 14.86
C GLU A 179 -11.48 14.14 15.98
N LEU A 180 -10.84 14.11 17.15
CA LEU A 180 -11.30 13.30 18.28
C LEU A 180 -12.65 13.78 18.86
N VAL A 181 -12.96 15.08 18.78
CA VAL A 181 -14.27 15.64 19.15
C VAL A 181 -15.37 15.21 18.17
N LYS A 182 -15.04 14.99 16.88
CA LYS A 182 -16.01 14.47 15.91
C LYS A 182 -16.38 13.00 16.16
N LEU A 183 -15.46 12.22 16.72
CA LEU A 183 -15.69 10.80 17.03
C LEU A 183 -16.53 10.55 18.29
N GLY A 184 -16.61 11.50 19.24
CA GLY A 184 -17.35 11.25 20.49
C GLY A 184 -17.13 12.29 21.58
N ASP A 185 -17.45 11.94 22.83
CA ASP A 185 -17.21 12.81 24.00
C ASP A 185 -15.73 12.75 24.40
N PHE A 186 -14.98 13.76 23.95
CA PHE A 186 -13.55 13.92 24.15
C PHE A 186 -13.22 14.89 25.30
N LYS A 187 -12.31 14.48 26.20
CA LYS A 187 -11.82 15.31 27.32
C LYS A 187 -10.32 15.14 27.53
N VAL A 188 -9.62 16.26 27.69
CA VAL A 188 -8.21 16.28 28.13
C VAL A 188 -8.18 16.14 29.66
N VAL A 189 -7.59 15.04 30.15
CA VAL A 189 -7.52 14.70 31.58
C VAL A 189 -6.28 15.32 32.23
N THR A 190 -5.12 15.25 31.57
CA THR A 190 -3.85 15.76 32.09
C THR A 190 -3.08 16.51 31.00
N ARG A 191 -2.55 17.69 31.34
CA ARG A 191 -1.68 18.51 30.46
C ARG A 191 -0.21 18.48 30.91
N PRO A 192 0.75 18.74 30.00
CA PRO A 192 2.14 18.91 30.38
C PRO A 192 2.29 20.07 31.39
N GLY A 193 2.63 19.74 32.63
CA GLY A 193 2.80 20.71 33.74
C GLY A 193 1.81 20.57 34.90
N ASP A 194 0.80 19.71 34.80
CA ASP A 194 -0.20 19.51 35.86
C ASP A 194 0.27 18.56 36.98
N THR A 195 1.30 17.75 36.68
CA THR A 195 2.01 16.93 37.67
C THR A 195 3.43 17.49 37.91
N PRO A 196 3.93 17.49 39.16
CA PRO A 196 5.30 17.91 39.47
C PRO A 196 6.29 16.82 39.05
N ALA A 197 6.34 16.50 37.76
CA ALA A 197 7.38 15.66 37.18
C ALA A 197 8.67 16.46 36.99
N ALA A 198 9.81 15.78 37.11
CA ALA A 198 11.14 16.37 37.01
C ALA A 198 11.28 17.25 35.75
N ALA A 199 12.08 18.32 35.83
CA ALA A 199 12.28 19.33 34.78
C ALA A 199 12.84 18.81 33.43
N ASP A 200 12.99 17.49 33.30
CA ASP A 200 13.57 16.77 32.16
C ASP A 200 12.67 15.60 31.69
N ALA A 201 11.42 15.55 32.15
CA ALA A 201 10.44 14.54 31.72
C ALA A 201 9.79 14.94 30.38
N PRO A 202 9.52 13.98 29.46
CA PRO A 202 8.86 14.26 28.20
C PRO A 202 7.46 14.85 28.43
N LYS A 203 7.08 15.86 27.64
CA LYS A 203 5.72 16.42 27.66
C LYS A 203 4.74 15.30 27.28
N SER A 204 3.77 15.03 28.14
CA SER A 204 2.72 14.04 27.88
C SER A 204 1.33 14.61 28.10
N TRP A 205 0.38 14.17 27.27
CA TRP A 205 -1.05 14.46 27.38
C TRP A 205 -1.79 13.17 27.68
N GLU A 206 -2.74 13.22 28.60
CA GLU A 206 -3.67 12.12 28.86
C GLU A 206 -5.07 12.57 28.47
N LEU A 207 -5.72 11.78 27.63
CA LEU A 207 -6.98 12.09 26.98
C LEU A 207 -7.97 10.96 27.26
N SER A 208 -9.24 11.32 27.39
CA SER A 208 -10.36 10.39 27.52
C SER A 208 -11.30 10.62 26.34
N LEU A 209 -11.63 9.55 25.62
CA LEU A 209 -12.57 9.56 24.51
C LEU A 209 -13.64 8.50 24.77
N VAL A 210 -14.91 8.92 24.73
CA VAL A 210 -16.07 8.04 24.85
C VAL A 210 -16.75 8.00 23.49
N THR A 211 -16.71 6.86 22.80
CA THR A 211 -17.18 6.70 21.42
C THR A 211 -17.78 5.31 21.18
N ASP A 212 -18.66 5.20 20.18
CA ASP A 212 -19.22 3.96 19.65
C ASP A 212 -18.38 3.37 18.51
N VAL A 213 -17.26 4.02 18.16
CA VAL A 213 -16.31 3.62 17.11
C VAL A 213 -15.27 2.62 17.67
N PRO A 214 -14.92 1.55 16.94
CA PRO A 214 -13.93 0.55 17.39
C PRO A 214 -12.50 1.11 17.49
N LYS A 215 -11.67 0.48 18.34
CA LYS A 215 -10.29 0.89 18.68
C LYS A 215 -9.40 1.12 17.46
N ASP A 216 -9.55 0.31 16.41
CA ASP A 216 -8.71 0.40 15.20
C ASP A 216 -8.95 1.72 14.44
N ASN A 217 -10.23 2.13 14.30
CA ASN A 217 -10.58 3.41 13.69
C ASN A 217 -10.14 4.62 14.53
N VAL A 218 -10.10 4.48 15.87
CA VAL A 218 -9.54 5.51 16.77
C VAL A 218 -8.02 5.60 16.59
N ALA A 219 -7.33 4.47 16.39
CA ALA A 219 -5.88 4.44 16.14
C ALA A 219 -5.50 5.11 14.82
N ASP A 220 -6.36 5.04 13.80
CA ASP A 220 -6.10 5.60 12.48
C ASP A 220 -5.93 7.12 12.45
N ILE A 221 -6.63 7.82 13.35
CA ILE A 221 -6.48 9.28 13.51
C ILE A 221 -5.04 9.67 13.86
N PHE A 222 -4.31 8.80 14.55
CA PHE A 222 -2.94 9.08 14.98
C PHE A 222 -1.89 8.80 13.90
N PHE A 223 -2.24 8.14 12.78
CA PHE A 223 -1.30 7.90 11.68
C PHE A 223 -0.93 9.17 10.89
N PHE A 224 -1.82 10.16 10.88
CA PHE A 224 -1.67 11.38 10.08
C PHE A 224 -1.05 12.56 10.83
N ILE A 225 -0.56 12.33 12.06
CA ILE A 225 0.07 13.37 12.85
C ILE A 225 1.51 13.61 12.35
N ASP A 226 1.78 14.83 11.85
CA ASP A 226 3.11 15.29 11.41
C ASP A 226 4.06 15.61 12.58
N VAL A 227 3.86 14.96 13.72
CA VAL A 227 4.56 15.19 14.97
C VAL A 227 5.03 13.86 15.53
N ASP A 228 6.31 13.80 15.91
CA ASP A 228 6.97 12.64 16.50
C ASP A 228 6.44 12.34 17.93
N LEU A 229 5.26 11.73 17.99
CA LEU A 229 4.60 11.29 19.21
C LEU A 229 4.65 9.77 19.35
N GLU A 230 4.72 9.32 20.59
CA GLU A 230 4.38 7.96 20.97
C GLU A 230 2.94 7.97 21.49
N VAL A 231 2.09 7.09 20.93
CA VAL A 231 0.66 7.02 21.23
C VAL A 231 0.38 5.68 21.91
N GLN A 232 -0.23 5.73 23.09
CA GLN A 232 -0.67 4.55 23.83
C GLN A 232 -2.19 4.66 24.03
N ILE A 233 -2.94 3.66 23.53
CA ILE A 233 -4.41 3.61 23.61
C ILE A 233 -4.80 2.43 24.49
N SER A 234 -5.59 2.67 25.54
CA SER A 234 -6.10 1.65 26.45
C SER A 234 -7.61 1.76 26.58
N GLU A 235 -8.34 0.64 26.53
CA GLU A 235 -9.79 0.61 26.74
C GLU A 235 -10.13 0.30 28.21
N GLU A 236 -11.21 0.88 28.73
CA GLU A 236 -11.70 0.58 30.08
C GLU A 236 -12.24 -0.86 30.17
N GLY A 237 -11.35 -1.82 30.37
CA GLY A 237 -11.65 -3.25 30.40
C GLY A 237 -10.41 -4.14 30.21
N GLU A 238 -9.36 -3.61 29.58
CA GLU A 238 -8.03 -4.25 29.53
C GLU A 238 -7.21 -3.84 30.75
N GLY A 239 -6.99 -4.78 31.68
CA GLY A 239 -6.04 -4.59 32.77
C GLY A 239 -4.63 -4.32 32.22
N PRO A 240 -3.77 -3.57 32.93
CA PRO A 240 -2.51 -3.10 32.37
C PRO A 240 -1.58 -4.29 32.09
N GLU A 241 -1.30 -4.56 30.81
CA GLU A 241 -0.10 -5.29 30.43
C GLU A 241 1.10 -4.38 30.71
N THR A 242 1.67 -4.58 31.89
CA THR A 242 2.94 -4.00 32.29
C THR A 242 4.07 -4.56 31.41
N GLU A 243 4.44 -3.86 30.36
CA GLU A 243 5.82 -3.92 29.84
C GLU A 243 6.72 -3.10 30.77
N ALA A 244 7.15 -3.75 31.85
CA ALA A 244 8.23 -3.25 32.68
C ALA A 244 9.56 -3.85 32.21
N ALA A 245 10.45 -2.96 31.80
CA ALA A 245 11.87 -3.21 31.60
C ALA A 245 12.51 -3.98 32.76
N GLY A 246 13.45 -4.87 32.44
CA GLY A 246 14.42 -5.36 33.41
C GLY A 246 15.02 -6.71 33.06
N GLU A 247 16.25 -6.69 32.53
CA GLU A 247 17.22 -7.75 32.83
C GLU A 247 17.24 -8.04 34.33
N PRO A 248 17.60 -9.28 34.71
CA PRO A 248 18.82 -9.37 35.49
C PRO A 248 19.72 -10.55 35.11
N VAL A 249 20.99 -10.19 34.94
CA VAL A 249 22.16 -10.99 35.32
C VAL A 249 22.08 -11.33 36.81
N VAL A 250 22.40 -12.58 37.24
CA VAL A 250 23.35 -12.95 38.33
C VAL A 250 23.55 -14.49 38.40
N GLN A 251 24.77 -14.90 38.05
CA GLN A 251 25.75 -15.83 38.69
C GLN A 251 25.34 -17.13 39.44
N GLU A 252 26.01 -18.21 39.00
CA GLU A 252 26.82 -19.22 39.72
C GLU A 252 26.46 -19.69 41.15
N GLU A 253 26.31 -21.02 41.31
CA GLU A 253 27.00 -21.88 42.30
C GLU A 253 27.07 -23.31 41.69
N ASP A 254 28.24 -23.83 41.32
CA ASP A 254 29.20 -24.64 42.10
C ASP A 254 28.59 -25.85 42.84
N THR A 255 28.76 -27.04 42.26
CA THR A 255 29.27 -28.21 43.01
C THR A 255 30.11 -29.10 42.10
N ALA A 256 31.42 -29.07 42.33
CA ALA A 256 32.40 -30.11 42.03
C ALA A 256 31.98 -31.47 42.67
N ALA A 257 32.43 -32.68 42.32
CA ALA A 257 33.66 -33.20 41.72
C ALA A 257 33.42 -34.73 41.44
N PRO A 258 34.46 -35.57 41.28
CA PRO A 258 35.34 -35.79 40.12
C PRO A 258 35.23 -37.24 39.61
N VAL A 259 35.82 -37.61 38.46
CA VAL A 259 36.77 -38.74 38.30
C VAL A 259 37.35 -38.69 36.86
N GLU A 260 38.63 -38.34 36.75
CA GLU A 260 39.57 -38.82 35.72
C GLU A 260 40.41 -39.97 36.32
N PRO A 261 41.27 -40.70 35.58
CA PRO A 261 41.62 -40.63 34.15
C PRO A 261 41.57 -42.01 33.46
N VAL A 262 41.84 -42.10 32.15
CA VAL A 262 42.88 -42.99 31.57
C VAL A 262 43.08 -42.63 30.10
N VAL A 263 44.36 -42.45 29.78
CA VAL A 263 45.00 -42.15 28.50
C VAL A 263 44.90 -43.33 27.51
N SER A 264 44.63 -43.05 26.23
CA SER A 264 45.32 -43.67 25.08
C SER A 264 44.80 -43.16 23.74
N GLU A 265 45.64 -42.40 23.03
CA GLU A 265 45.66 -42.41 21.55
C GLU A 265 46.07 -43.81 21.07
N PRO A 266 45.61 -44.25 19.88
CA PRO A 266 46.55 -44.17 18.76
C PRO A 266 45.93 -43.81 17.40
N GLU A 267 46.69 -43.00 16.67
CA GLU A 267 47.00 -43.06 15.24
C GLU A 267 46.40 -44.24 14.44
N VAL A 268 45.51 -43.97 13.47
CA VAL A 268 45.25 -44.85 12.31
C VAL A 268 44.96 -44.01 11.06
N GLU A 269 45.73 -44.30 10.00
CA GLU A 269 45.64 -43.80 8.62
C GLU A 269 44.23 -43.95 7.99
N PRO A 270 43.84 -43.12 7.01
CA PRO A 270 42.51 -43.19 6.43
C PRO A 270 42.40 -44.41 5.50
N LYS A 271 41.59 -45.38 5.89
CA LYS A 271 41.04 -46.37 4.96
C LYS A 271 39.97 -45.69 4.12
N VAL A 272 40.16 -45.78 2.81
CA VAL A 272 39.12 -45.57 1.81
C VAL A 272 38.15 -46.73 1.98
N GLU A 273 37.01 -46.50 2.65
CA GLU A 273 35.89 -47.44 2.63
C GLU A 273 34.96 -47.05 1.47
N ASP A 274 34.71 -48.06 0.64
CA ASP A 274 33.81 -48.04 -0.51
C ASP A 274 32.46 -47.40 -0.13
N VAL A 275 32.10 -46.32 -0.82
CA VAL A 275 30.73 -45.81 -0.82
C VAL A 275 29.91 -46.75 -1.70
N GLU A 276 29.03 -47.54 -1.08
CA GLU A 276 28.00 -48.31 -1.78
C GLU A 276 27.14 -47.35 -2.64
N PRO A 277 26.69 -47.77 -3.83
CA PRO A 277 25.85 -46.93 -4.68
C PRO A 277 24.49 -46.77 -4.00
N VAL A 278 24.26 -45.60 -3.38
CA VAL A 278 22.94 -45.24 -2.89
C VAL A 278 22.03 -45.01 -4.10
N ALA A 279 20.89 -45.69 -4.07
CA ALA A 279 19.90 -45.77 -5.12
C ALA A 279 19.54 -44.40 -5.73
N GLU A 280 19.41 -44.38 -7.06
CA GLU A 280 18.81 -43.30 -7.85
C GLU A 280 17.48 -42.89 -7.20
N LYS A 281 17.50 -41.78 -6.46
CA LYS A 281 16.29 -41.07 -6.07
C LYS A 281 16.08 -40.01 -7.13
N GLU A 282 14.99 -40.16 -7.87
CA GLU A 282 14.58 -39.27 -8.95
C GLU A 282 14.62 -37.81 -8.51
N MET A 283 15.23 -36.98 -9.35
CA MET A 283 15.29 -35.53 -9.19
C MET A 283 13.85 -34.98 -9.19
N PRO A 284 13.44 -34.17 -8.20
CA PRO A 284 12.17 -33.46 -8.28
C PRO A 284 12.25 -32.46 -9.43
N THR A 285 11.43 -32.66 -10.45
CA THR A 285 11.23 -31.71 -11.55
C THR A 285 10.19 -30.69 -11.12
N GLU A 286 10.53 -29.74 -10.26
CA GLU A 286 9.67 -28.58 -9.95
C GLU A 286 10.52 -27.30 -9.86
N ASP A 287 10.09 -26.29 -10.62
CA ASP A 287 10.52 -24.88 -10.70
C ASP A 287 11.97 -24.54 -11.06
N SER A 288 12.20 -24.34 -12.36
CA SER A 288 13.51 -24.11 -13.01
C SER A 288 14.05 -22.68 -12.96
N ASP A 289 13.66 -21.83 -12.02
CA ASP A 289 14.24 -20.47 -11.90
C ASP A 289 15.22 -20.30 -10.73
N GLU A 290 15.08 -21.05 -9.63
CA GLU A 290 16.01 -20.94 -8.49
C GLU A 290 17.33 -21.70 -8.68
N ALA A 291 17.31 -22.82 -9.41
CA ALA A 291 18.47 -23.70 -9.58
C ALA A 291 19.65 -23.04 -10.31
N SER A 292 19.39 -22.02 -11.14
CA SER A 292 20.43 -21.35 -11.94
C SER A 292 21.33 -20.40 -11.15
N THR A 293 20.97 -20.09 -9.89
CA THR A 293 21.72 -19.15 -9.04
C THR A 293 22.44 -19.80 -7.87
N LEU A 294 22.03 -21.02 -7.50
CA LEU A 294 22.59 -21.76 -6.37
C LEU A 294 23.97 -22.32 -6.73
N ARG A 295 24.95 -22.07 -5.88
CA ARG A 295 26.30 -22.63 -6.06
C ARG A 295 26.28 -24.13 -5.80
N LEU A 296 27.21 -24.87 -6.41
CA LEU A 296 27.30 -26.34 -6.25
C LEU A 296 27.26 -26.79 -4.78
N GLY A 297 27.96 -26.08 -3.89
CA GLY A 297 27.91 -26.35 -2.45
C GLY A 297 26.55 -26.09 -1.82
N GLU A 298 25.84 -25.04 -2.25
CA GLU A 298 24.49 -24.71 -1.77
C GLU A 298 23.46 -25.72 -2.27
N MET A 299 23.62 -26.23 -3.48
CA MET A 299 22.77 -27.30 -4.03
C MET A 299 22.95 -28.62 -3.28
N LEU A 300 24.20 -29.00 -2.97
CA LEU A 300 24.51 -30.22 -2.22
C LEU A 300 24.08 -30.14 -0.74
N VAL A 301 24.05 -28.93 -0.16
CA VAL A 301 23.49 -28.70 1.17
C VAL A 301 21.97 -28.77 1.13
N LYS A 302 21.31 -28.18 0.12
CA LYS A 302 19.86 -28.25 -0.05
C LYS A 302 19.36 -29.67 -0.37
N SER A 303 20.15 -30.49 -1.08
CA SER A 303 19.80 -31.90 -1.34
C SER A 303 20.01 -32.80 -0.12
N GLY A 304 20.61 -32.28 0.96
CA GLY A 304 20.88 -33.03 2.19
C GLY A 304 22.06 -34.00 2.09
N ASP A 305 22.84 -33.94 1.01
CA ASP A 305 23.96 -34.84 0.76
C ASP A 305 25.21 -34.47 1.58
N ILE A 306 25.35 -33.20 1.96
CA ILE A 306 26.47 -32.68 2.78
C ILE A 306 26.01 -31.58 3.75
N SER A 307 26.72 -31.40 4.86
CA SER A 307 26.47 -30.27 5.78
C SER A 307 27.19 -28.99 5.34
N GLU A 308 26.68 -27.83 5.77
CA GLU A 308 27.32 -26.53 5.52
C GLU A 308 28.75 -26.47 6.10
N GLU A 309 28.97 -27.16 7.22
CA GLU A 309 30.30 -27.29 7.85
C GLU A 309 31.27 -28.11 7.00
N ASP A 310 30.78 -29.12 6.28
CA ASP A 310 31.59 -29.94 5.37
C ASP A 310 31.99 -29.17 4.11
N VAL A 311 31.08 -28.33 3.59
CA VAL A 311 31.38 -27.39 2.50
C VAL A 311 32.47 -26.41 2.93
N GLU A 312 32.36 -25.82 4.12
CA GLU A 312 33.40 -24.93 4.64
C GLU A 312 34.74 -25.63 4.81
N LYS A 313 34.77 -26.86 5.34
CA LYS A 313 35.99 -27.65 5.49
C LYS A 313 36.62 -27.97 4.13
N ALA A 314 35.80 -28.28 3.12
CA ALA A 314 36.28 -28.52 1.76
C ALA A 314 36.86 -27.25 1.12
N LEU A 315 36.19 -26.10 1.29
CA LEU A 315 36.66 -24.80 0.80
C LEU A 315 37.96 -24.36 1.50
N LYS A 316 38.10 -24.60 2.80
CA LYS A 316 39.35 -24.30 3.56
C LYS A 316 40.54 -25.14 3.09
N LYS A 317 40.31 -26.33 2.52
CA LYS A 317 41.37 -27.19 1.96
C LYS A 317 41.78 -26.78 0.54
N GLN A 318 40.98 -25.99 -0.16
CA GLN A 318 41.26 -25.59 -1.54
C GLN A 318 42.30 -24.47 -1.56
N LYS A 319 43.47 -24.73 -2.15
CA LYS A 319 44.46 -23.68 -2.43
C LYS A 319 43.89 -22.70 -3.46
N PRO A 320 44.06 -21.37 -3.27
CA PRO A 320 43.66 -20.38 -4.27
C PRO A 320 44.32 -20.66 -5.64
N ILE A 321 43.55 -20.52 -6.72
CA ILE A 321 44.02 -20.80 -8.09
C ILE A 321 45.30 -20.02 -8.44
N GLY A 322 45.46 -18.81 -7.91
CA GLY A 322 46.68 -18.02 -8.11
C GLY A 322 47.92 -18.67 -7.49
N GLN A 323 47.77 -19.30 -6.32
CA GLN A 323 48.87 -19.99 -5.66
C GLN A 323 49.27 -21.26 -6.43
N ILE A 324 48.29 -21.99 -6.96
CA ILE A 324 48.49 -23.17 -7.83
C ILE A 324 49.24 -22.78 -9.11
N LEU A 325 48.81 -21.71 -9.80
CA LEU A 325 49.44 -21.22 -11.03
C LEU A 325 50.87 -20.69 -10.83
N THR A 326 51.19 -20.27 -9.60
CA THR A 326 52.55 -19.87 -9.20
C THR A 326 53.42 -21.10 -8.95
N GLU A 327 52.89 -22.10 -8.24
CA GLU A 327 53.57 -23.38 -7.96
C GLU A 327 53.87 -24.16 -9.27
N GLU A 328 53.00 -24.09 -10.28
CA GLU A 328 53.22 -24.67 -11.61
C GLU A 328 54.17 -23.87 -12.52
N GLY A 329 54.68 -22.71 -12.04
CA GLY A 329 55.59 -21.86 -12.81
C GLY A 329 54.95 -21.16 -14.01
N LYS A 330 53.62 -21.16 -14.11
CA LYS A 330 52.86 -20.56 -15.22
C LYS A 330 52.73 -19.05 -15.09
N VAL A 331 52.76 -18.52 -13.86
CA VAL A 331 52.59 -17.09 -13.56
C VAL A 331 53.51 -16.69 -12.39
N THR A 332 54.09 -15.48 -12.43
CA THR A 332 54.93 -14.98 -11.32
C THR A 332 54.07 -14.44 -10.17
N PRO A 333 54.52 -14.57 -8.90
CA PRO A 333 53.77 -14.08 -7.73
C PRO A 333 53.38 -12.60 -7.85
N GLU A 334 54.32 -11.79 -8.36
CA GLU A 334 54.14 -10.35 -8.59
C GLU A 334 53.02 -10.05 -9.60
N LYS A 335 52.86 -10.91 -10.61
CA LYS A 335 51.80 -10.74 -11.61
C LYS A 335 50.44 -11.08 -11.04
N ILE A 336 50.37 -12.04 -10.13
CA ILE A 336 49.14 -12.42 -9.43
C ILE A 336 48.72 -11.34 -8.47
N GLU A 337 49.65 -10.78 -7.69
CA GLU A 337 49.36 -9.63 -6.83
C GLU A 337 48.86 -8.43 -7.65
N GLN A 338 49.44 -8.15 -8.82
CA GLN A 338 48.95 -7.09 -9.71
C GLN A 338 47.53 -7.36 -10.23
N VAL A 339 47.21 -8.62 -10.57
CA VAL A 339 45.89 -9.02 -11.07
C VAL A 339 44.84 -8.98 -9.95
N VAL A 340 45.17 -9.50 -8.76
CA VAL A 340 44.31 -9.43 -7.57
C VAL A 340 44.07 -7.98 -7.19
N LYS A 341 45.11 -7.13 -7.18
CA LYS A 341 44.99 -5.70 -6.88
C LYS A 341 44.09 -4.97 -7.88
N LYS A 342 44.19 -5.29 -9.17
CA LYS A 342 43.25 -4.79 -10.20
C LYS A 342 41.83 -5.29 -9.98
N GLN A 343 41.64 -6.56 -9.59
CA GLN A 343 40.33 -7.13 -9.32
C GLN A 343 39.65 -6.49 -8.11
N THR A 344 40.38 -6.25 -7.02
CA THR A 344 39.88 -5.48 -5.87
C THR A 344 39.55 -4.05 -6.26
N GLN A 345 40.39 -3.37 -7.06
CA GLN A 345 40.10 -2.00 -7.50
C GLN A 345 38.85 -1.89 -8.39
N VAL A 346 38.60 -2.90 -9.24
CA VAL A 346 37.38 -2.98 -10.05
C VAL A 346 36.16 -3.24 -9.17
N LYS A 347 36.25 -4.18 -8.24
CA LYS A 347 35.17 -4.42 -7.25
C LYS A 347 34.88 -3.21 -6.38
N ASP A 348 35.91 -2.54 -5.87
CA ASP A 348 35.76 -1.34 -5.03
C ASP A 348 35.13 -0.21 -5.84
N ARG A 349 35.51 -0.04 -7.11
CA ARG A 349 34.85 0.92 -8.01
C ARG A 349 33.39 0.57 -8.27
N GLU A 350 33.07 -0.69 -8.56
CA GLU A 350 31.70 -1.15 -8.77
C GLU A 350 30.84 -0.98 -7.53
N ILE A 351 31.37 -1.28 -6.34
CA ILE A 351 30.67 -1.10 -5.06
C ILE A 351 30.46 0.39 -4.77
N THR A 352 31.47 1.23 -4.99
CA THR A 352 31.36 2.68 -4.77
C THR A 352 30.37 3.31 -5.75
N GLN A 353 30.35 2.85 -7.01
CA GLN A 353 29.42 3.30 -8.03
C GLN A 353 27.99 2.88 -7.72
N LYS A 354 27.76 1.61 -7.34
CA LYS A 354 26.44 1.14 -6.87
C LYS A 354 25.97 1.89 -5.62
N ARG A 355 26.89 2.23 -4.72
CA ARG A 355 26.57 2.98 -3.49
C ARG A 355 26.23 4.45 -3.80
N GLN A 356 26.89 5.07 -4.78
CA GLN A 356 26.52 6.40 -5.27
C GLN A 356 25.18 6.41 -6.00
N GLU A 357 24.91 5.41 -6.85
CA GLU A 357 23.63 5.24 -7.55
C GLU A 357 22.47 4.97 -6.56
N ALA A 358 22.73 4.22 -5.48
CA ALA A 358 21.77 4.00 -4.40
C ALA A 358 21.54 5.25 -3.54
N MET A 359 22.56 6.12 -3.37
CA MET A 359 22.41 7.40 -2.67
C MET A 359 21.71 8.46 -3.54
N SER A 360 21.72 8.33 -4.87
CA SER A 360 21.01 9.22 -5.79
C SER A 360 19.59 8.74 -6.15
N SER A 361 19.17 7.57 -5.67
CA SER A 361 17.83 7.03 -5.94
C SER A 361 17.09 6.80 -4.63
N ILE A 362 16.11 7.65 -4.36
CA ILE A 362 15.16 7.46 -3.27
C ILE A 362 14.09 6.49 -3.81
N ARG A 363 13.92 5.35 -3.15
CA ARG A 363 12.78 4.46 -3.42
C ARG A 363 11.56 5.04 -2.75
N VAL A 364 10.54 5.30 -3.55
CA VAL A 364 9.22 5.72 -3.10
C VAL A 364 8.26 4.55 -3.35
N ALA A 365 7.33 4.30 -2.44
CA ALA A 365 6.27 3.30 -2.63
C ALA A 365 5.41 3.70 -3.84
N ALA A 366 4.96 2.70 -4.63
CA ALA A 366 4.18 2.93 -5.86
C ALA A 366 2.89 3.70 -5.56
N ASP A 367 2.16 3.28 -4.53
CA ASP A 367 0.88 3.85 -4.11
C ASP A 367 0.98 5.36 -3.79
N LYS A 368 2.14 5.81 -3.28
CA LYS A 368 2.40 7.24 -3.02
C LYS A 368 2.60 8.05 -4.30
N LEU A 369 3.15 7.43 -5.34
CA LEU A 369 3.29 8.07 -6.65
C LEU A 369 1.96 8.13 -7.36
N ASP A 370 1.15 7.08 -7.24
CA ASP A 370 -0.20 7.05 -7.80
C ASP A 370 -1.06 8.14 -7.17
N PHE A 371 -1.11 8.23 -5.84
CA PHE A 371 -1.80 9.32 -5.14
C PHE A 371 -1.34 10.72 -5.58
N LEU A 372 -0.04 10.90 -5.83
CA LEU A 372 0.51 12.18 -6.30
C LEU A 372 0.02 12.51 -7.71
N VAL A 373 -0.10 11.51 -8.59
CA VAL A 373 -0.66 11.68 -9.95
C VAL A 373 -2.12 12.10 -9.87
N ASP A 374 -2.85 11.57 -8.91
CA ASP A 374 -4.29 11.82 -8.75
C ASP A 374 -4.54 13.23 -8.25
N LEU A 375 -3.81 13.65 -7.22
CA LEU A 375 -3.87 15.01 -6.69
C LEU A 375 -3.47 16.05 -7.75
N VAL A 376 -2.50 15.70 -8.60
CA VAL A 376 -2.10 16.53 -9.74
C VAL A 376 -3.17 16.53 -10.84
N GLY A 377 -3.86 15.42 -11.07
CA GLY A 377 -5.01 15.33 -11.97
C GLY A 377 -6.14 16.25 -11.52
N GLU A 378 -6.53 16.17 -10.25
CA GLU A 378 -7.53 17.05 -9.64
C GLU A 378 -7.10 18.53 -9.71
N LEU A 379 -5.82 18.84 -9.46
CA LEU A 379 -5.29 20.19 -9.58
C LEU A 379 -5.43 20.74 -11.00
N VAL A 380 -5.16 19.94 -12.03
CA VAL A 380 -5.30 20.34 -13.44
C VAL A 380 -6.77 20.60 -13.79
N ILE A 381 -7.70 19.79 -13.26
CA ILE A 381 -9.15 20.03 -13.43
C ILE A 381 -9.55 21.37 -12.81
N VAL A 382 -9.16 21.64 -11.57
CA VAL A 382 -9.45 22.91 -10.88
C VAL A 382 -8.77 24.09 -11.60
N GLN A 383 -7.55 23.93 -12.10
CA GLN A 383 -6.85 24.96 -12.87
C GLN A 383 -7.57 25.28 -14.18
N ALA A 384 -8.05 24.28 -14.92
CA ALA A 384 -8.82 24.47 -16.14
C ALA A 384 -10.12 25.24 -15.86
N GLN A 385 -10.82 24.90 -14.76
CA GLN A 385 -12.01 25.63 -14.29
C GLN A 385 -11.69 27.10 -13.93
N ILE A 386 -10.59 27.36 -13.23
CA ILE A 386 -10.15 28.73 -12.91
C ILE A 386 -9.85 29.52 -14.18
N SER A 387 -9.09 28.93 -15.12
CA SER A 387 -8.74 29.57 -16.39
C SER A 387 -10.01 29.94 -17.18
N GLN A 388 -10.99 29.04 -17.18
CA GLN A 388 -12.29 29.25 -17.81
C GLN A 388 -13.06 30.43 -17.18
N VAL A 389 -13.25 30.46 -15.85
CA VAL A 389 -13.98 31.54 -15.16
C VAL A 389 -13.29 32.91 -15.33
N VAL A 390 -11.96 32.90 -15.34
CA VAL A 390 -11.15 34.10 -15.56
C VAL A 390 -11.31 34.63 -17.00
N SER A 391 -11.39 33.74 -17.99
CA SER A 391 -11.61 34.11 -19.39
C SER A 391 -12.94 34.84 -19.60
N GLU A 392 -14.00 34.44 -18.88
CA GLU A 392 -15.33 35.05 -18.97
C GLU A 392 -15.39 36.46 -18.37
N ARG A 393 -14.61 36.73 -17.32
CA ARG A 393 -14.59 38.04 -16.63
C ARG A 393 -13.74 39.09 -17.31
N SER A 394 -12.90 38.72 -18.29
CA SER A 394 -12.02 39.63 -19.05
C SER A 394 -11.14 40.54 -18.17
N ASP A 395 -10.68 40.04 -17.02
CA ASP A 395 -9.76 40.76 -16.12
C ASP A 395 -8.29 40.42 -16.47
N PRO A 396 -7.49 41.38 -16.99
CA PRO A 396 -6.12 41.10 -17.42
C PRO A 396 -5.18 40.62 -16.31
N GLN A 397 -5.41 41.01 -15.05
CA GLN A 397 -4.56 40.56 -13.94
C GLN A 397 -4.87 39.11 -13.57
N MET A 398 -6.15 38.73 -13.57
CA MET A 398 -6.56 37.36 -13.32
C MET A 398 -6.12 36.44 -14.45
N THR A 399 -6.21 36.89 -15.72
CA THR A 399 -5.73 36.11 -16.87
C THR A 399 -4.24 35.77 -16.73
N ALA A 400 -3.40 36.74 -16.36
CA ALA A 400 -1.98 36.49 -16.16
C ALA A 400 -1.70 35.51 -14.99
N LEU A 401 -2.51 35.53 -13.92
CA LEU A 401 -2.38 34.57 -12.81
C LEU A 401 -2.84 33.17 -13.21
N ALA A 402 -3.91 33.05 -14.00
CA ALA A 402 -4.40 31.77 -14.50
C ALA A 402 -3.40 31.13 -15.48
N GLU A 403 -2.79 31.91 -16.37
CA GLU A 403 -1.72 31.43 -17.26
C GLU A 403 -0.48 30.95 -16.48
N GLU A 404 -0.10 31.63 -15.40
CA GLU A 404 1.03 31.18 -14.57
C GLU A 404 0.68 29.90 -13.78
N LEU A 405 -0.57 29.78 -13.29
CA LEU A 405 -1.06 28.57 -12.63
C LEU A 405 -1.09 27.37 -13.60
N GLU A 406 -1.53 27.58 -14.84
CA GLU A 406 -1.49 26.58 -15.92
C GLU A 406 -0.07 26.07 -16.14
N ARG A 407 0.88 26.99 -16.34
CA ARG A 407 2.28 26.65 -16.56
C ARG A 407 2.88 25.84 -15.40
N LEU A 408 2.60 26.23 -14.15
CA LEU A 408 3.09 25.52 -12.96
C LEU A 408 2.44 24.16 -12.78
N SER A 409 1.16 24.03 -13.10
CA SER A 409 0.41 22.77 -12.98
C SER A 409 0.84 21.77 -14.05
N ASP A 410 1.08 22.22 -15.28
CA ASP A 410 1.66 21.40 -16.35
C ASP A 410 3.07 20.89 -16.00
N GLU A 411 3.92 21.77 -15.44
CA GLU A 411 5.27 21.40 -15.02
C GLU A 411 5.26 20.37 -13.88
N LEU A 412 4.31 20.50 -12.94
CA LEU A 412 4.10 19.54 -11.87
C LEU A 412 3.57 18.20 -12.41
N ARG A 413 2.67 18.22 -13.38
CA ARG A 413 2.14 17.03 -14.07
C ARG A 413 3.22 16.27 -14.81
N ASP A 414 4.00 16.95 -15.63
CA ASP A 414 5.09 16.31 -16.37
C ASP A 414 6.15 15.73 -15.43
N SER A 415 6.48 16.44 -14.34
CA SER A 415 7.42 15.94 -13.33
C SER A 415 6.90 14.70 -12.63
N THR A 416 5.62 14.70 -12.23
CA THR A 416 4.97 13.59 -11.53
C THR A 416 4.84 12.35 -12.41
N LEU A 417 4.41 12.52 -13.67
CA LEU A 417 4.40 11.44 -14.67
C LEU A 417 5.81 10.89 -14.94
N GLY A 418 6.82 11.75 -14.96
CA GLY A 418 8.22 11.37 -15.09
C GLY A 418 8.73 10.51 -13.93
N ILE A 419 8.25 10.74 -12.70
CA ILE A 419 8.61 9.95 -11.51
C ILE A 419 7.91 8.58 -11.54
N ARG A 420 6.68 8.49 -12.05
CA ARG A 420 5.94 7.23 -12.22
C ARG A 420 6.51 6.34 -13.32
N MET A 421 7.14 6.92 -14.35
CA MET A 421 7.68 6.18 -15.47
C MET A 421 8.94 5.38 -15.12
N LEU A 422 8.84 4.05 -15.18
CA LEU A 422 10.00 3.16 -15.17
C LEU A 422 10.75 3.25 -16.51
N PRO A 423 12.04 3.64 -16.55
CA PRO A 423 12.80 3.65 -17.79
C PRO A 423 12.87 2.22 -18.36
N ILE A 424 12.33 2.04 -19.57
CA ILE A 424 12.17 0.75 -20.26
C ILE A 424 13.46 -0.09 -20.27
N GLY A 425 14.62 0.55 -20.27
CA GLY A 425 15.94 -0.09 -20.23
C GLY A 425 16.21 -0.92 -18.96
N THR A 426 15.54 -0.63 -17.85
CA THR A 426 15.65 -1.40 -16.60
C THR A 426 14.94 -2.75 -16.71
N SER A 427 13.76 -2.80 -17.34
CA SER A 427 13.03 -4.04 -17.64
C SER A 427 13.81 -4.95 -18.60
N PHE A 428 14.50 -4.37 -19.59
CA PHE A 428 15.37 -5.13 -20.53
C PHE A 428 16.67 -5.67 -19.92
N SER A 429 17.05 -5.25 -18.71
CA SER A 429 18.24 -5.80 -18.04
C SER A 429 18.08 -7.29 -17.69
N LYS A 430 16.88 -7.71 -17.27
CA LYS A 430 16.55 -9.12 -17.03
C LYS A 430 16.59 -9.93 -18.32
N PHE A 431 16.07 -9.36 -19.41
CA PHE A 431 16.09 -10.00 -20.74
C PHE A 431 17.49 -10.13 -21.33
N LYS A 432 18.45 -9.25 -21.04
CA LYS A 432 19.84 -9.42 -21.51
C LYS A 432 20.48 -10.71 -21.01
N ARG A 433 20.20 -11.09 -19.76
CA ARG A 433 20.69 -12.34 -19.19
C ARG A 433 20.00 -13.53 -19.85
N LEU A 434 18.67 -13.47 -19.95
CA LEU A 434 17.86 -14.49 -20.61
C LEU A 434 18.29 -14.74 -22.06
N VAL A 435 18.48 -13.67 -22.84
CA VAL A 435 18.91 -13.75 -24.25
C VAL A 435 20.30 -14.37 -24.37
N ARG A 436 21.22 -14.05 -23.46
CA ARG A 436 22.57 -14.63 -23.45
C ARG A 436 22.54 -16.11 -23.07
N ASP A 437 21.73 -16.48 -22.08
CA ASP A 437 21.61 -17.86 -21.63
C ASP A 437 20.93 -18.72 -22.70
N LEU A 438 19.86 -18.22 -23.34
CA LEU A 438 19.18 -18.87 -24.47
C LEU A 438 20.07 -18.96 -25.72
N SER A 439 20.87 -17.95 -26.00
CA SER A 439 21.87 -17.92 -27.06
C SER A 439 22.95 -18.99 -26.84
N GLY A 440 23.37 -19.18 -25.59
CA GLY A 440 24.28 -20.25 -25.17
C GLY A 440 23.68 -21.64 -25.34
N GLU A 441 22.45 -21.87 -24.89
CA GLU A 441 21.74 -23.15 -25.06
C GLU A 441 21.48 -23.51 -26.53
N LEU A 442 21.16 -22.51 -27.36
CA LEU A 442 20.88 -22.71 -28.78
C LEU A 442 22.15 -22.78 -29.65
N GLY A 443 23.34 -22.64 -29.05
CA GLY A 443 24.62 -22.67 -29.77
C GLY A 443 24.78 -21.53 -30.78
N LYS A 444 24.12 -20.40 -30.53
CA LYS A 444 24.14 -19.21 -31.38
C LYS A 444 24.89 -18.09 -30.65
N GLU A 445 26.21 -18.24 -30.47
CA GLU A 445 27.08 -17.14 -29.99
C GLU A 445 27.21 -16.00 -31.00
#